data_AF-A0A2H3KBF9-F1
#
_entry.id   AF-A0A2H3KBF9-F1
#
_cell.length_a   1.000
_cell.length_b   1.000
_cell.length_c   1.000
_cell.angle_alpha   90.00
_cell.angle_beta   90.00
_cell.angle_gamma   90.00
#
_symmetry.space_group_name_H-M   'P 1'
#
loop_
_entity.id
_entity.type
_entity.pdbx_description
1 polymer ?
#
loop_
_entity_poly.entity_id
_entity_poly.type
_entity_poly.pdbx_seq_one_letter_code
_entity_poly.pdbx_strand_id
1 'polypeptide(L)'
;MKQMEESTKIKILRYNFEEIIFILIIIAYDLTKYTKDELSDFNEAIEGRIEVLFKKEFLLILREHYVISNDLVYKLESLKNDIVNLYESNWMKKLLENDQQIHFLKSKASEILLELKIEENDAKKYSEDNLVINW
;
A
#
# COMPACT_ATOMS: atom_id res chain seq x y z
N MET A 1 17.83 24.52 -12.45
CA MET A 1 18.15 23.52 -11.40
C MET A 1 17.00 23.29 -10.45
N LYS A 2 16.48 24.30 -9.71
CA LYS A 2 15.33 24.12 -8.79
C LYS A 2 14.07 23.46 -9.38
N GLN A 3 13.66 23.81 -10.60
CA GLN A 3 12.49 23.19 -11.26
C GLN A 3 12.69 21.69 -11.59
N MET A 4 13.93 21.25 -11.80
CA MET A 4 14.23 19.85 -12.11
C MET A 4 14.20 18.99 -10.84
N GLU A 5 14.67 19.54 -9.71
CA GLU A 5 14.62 18.90 -8.39
C GLU A 5 13.18 18.77 -7.86
N GLU A 6 12.34 19.78 -8.09
CA GLU A 6 10.94 19.79 -7.67
C GLU A 6 10.10 18.76 -8.43
N SER A 7 10.37 18.58 -9.74
CA SER A 7 9.81 17.50 -10.57
C SER A 7 10.14 16.12 -10.00
N THR A 8 11.41 15.85 -9.66
CA THR A 8 11.83 14.56 -9.13
C THR A 8 11.20 14.25 -7.78
N LYS A 9 11.09 15.25 -6.90
CA LYS A 9 10.45 15.08 -5.59
C LYS A 9 8.97 14.68 -5.71
N ILE A 10 8.22 15.32 -6.62
CA ILE A 10 6.81 14.99 -6.86
C ILE A 10 6.68 13.57 -7.43
N LYS A 11 7.58 13.15 -8.34
CA LYS A 11 7.59 11.77 -8.87
C LYS A 11 7.79 10.74 -7.76
N ILE A 12 8.74 10.98 -6.84
CA ILE A 12 9.03 10.08 -5.71
C ILE A 12 7.82 9.98 -4.77
N LEU A 13 7.20 11.11 -4.42
CA LEU A 13 6.02 11.12 -3.56
C LEU A 13 4.84 10.39 -4.20
N ARG A 14 4.69 10.51 -5.53
CA ARG A 14 3.68 9.78 -6.29
C ARG A 14 3.90 8.29 -6.22
N TYR A 15 5.12 7.85 -6.49
CA TYR A 15 5.48 6.44 -6.41
C TYR A 15 5.17 5.87 -5.03
N ASN A 16 5.62 6.52 -3.96
CA ASN A 16 5.37 6.06 -2.59
C ASN A 16 3.86 6.04 -2.23
N PHE A 17 3.07 6.96 -2.76
CA PHE A 17 1.61 6.95 -2.59
C PHE A 17 0.97 5.76 -3.33
N GLU A 18 1.41 5.48 -4.55
CA GLU A 18 0.97 4.33 -5.34
C GLU A 18 1.38 3.01 -4.66
N GLU A 19 2.54 2.94 -4.00
CA GLU A 19 2.96 1.79 -3.19
C GLU A 19 2.06 1.56 -1.97
N ILE A 20 1.64 2.62 -1.26
CA ILE A 20 0.67 2.49 -0.16
C ILE A 20 -0.63 1.88 -0.68
N ILE A 21 -1.12 2.35 -1.83
CA ILE A 21 -2.32 1.81 -2.47
C ILE A 21 -2.12 0.34 -2.84
N PHE A 22 -0.96 -0.01 -3.41
CA PHE A 22 -0.63 -1.39 -3.77
C PHE A 22 -0.68 -2.33 -2.56
N ILE A 23 -0.06 -1.95 -1.44
CA ILE A 23 -0.08 -2.72 -0.19
C ILE A 23 -1.52 -2.91 0.30
N LEU A 24 -2.33 -1.85 0.29
CA LEU A 24 -3.73 -1.92 0.72
C LEU A 24 -4.55 -2.86 -0.17
N ILE A 25 -4.32 -2.83 -1.49
CA ILE A 25 -5.02 -3.72 -2.43
C ILE A 25 -4.63 -5.18 -2.17
N ILE A 26 -3.35 -5.50 -1.95
CA ILE A 26 -2.93 -6.87 -1.66
C ILE A 26 -3.62 -7.40 -0.39
N ILE A 27 -3.73 -6.56 0.63
CA ILE A 27 -4.40 -6.92 1.88
C ILE A 27 -5.90 -7.12 1.67
N ALA A 28 -6.56 -6.18 0.99
CA ALA A 28 -8.01 -6.20 0.81
C ALA A 28 -8.48 -7.30 -0.14
N TYR A 29 -7.68 -7.61 -1.16
CA TYR A 29 -8.12 -8.44 -2.28
C TYR A 29 -8.05 -9.95 -1.98
N ASP A 30 -8.80 -10.72 -2.77
CA ASP A 30 -8.78 -12.17 -2.75
C ASP A 30 -7.56 -12.71 -3.52
N LEU A 31 -6.54 -13.11 -2.76
CA LEU A 31 -5.28 -13.63 -3.29
C LEU A 31 -5.37 -15.04 -3.87
N THR A 32 -6.49 -15.76 -3.71
CA THR A 32 -6.65 -17.13 -4.24
C THR A 32 -6.59 -17.21 -5.77
N LYS A 33 -6.72 -16.05 -6.45
CA LYS A 33 -6.67 -15.93 -7.91
C LYS A 33 -5.26 -15.76 -8.48
N TYR A 34 -4.24 -15.59 -7.62
CA TYR A 34 -2.86 -15.37 -8.05
C TYR A 34 -2.03 -16.64 -7.97
N THR A 35 -1.06 -16.75 -8.86
CA THR A 35 -0.04 -17.79 -8.84
C THR A 35 0.97 -17.54 -7.72
N LYS A 36 1.71 -18.60 -7.36
CA LYS A 36 2.76 -18.48 -6.33
C LYS A 36 3.85 -17.48 -6.72
N ASP A 37 4.19 -17.40 -8.01
CA ASP A 37 5.22 -16.50 -8.52
C ASP A 37 4.73 -15.05 -8.40
N GLU A 38 3.51 -14.74 -8.83
CA GLU A 38 2.91 -13.41 -8.67
C GLU A 38 2.82 -12.96 -7.19
N LEU A 39 2.55 -13.89 -6.27
CA LEU A 39 2.55 -13.59 -4.84
C LEU A 39 3.98 -13.34 -4.30
N SER A 40 4.98 -14.04 -4.84
CA SER A 40 6.39 -13.83 -4.51
C SER A 40 6.84 -12.43 -4.93
N ASP A 41 6.46 -11.99 -6.13
CA ASP A 41 6.78 -10.66 -6.65
C ASP A 41 6.20 -9.56 -5.75
N PHE A 42 4.99 -9.76 -5.22
CA PHE A 42 4.40 -8.84 -4.24
C PHE A 42 5.25 -8.73 -2.97
N ASN A 43 5.77 -9.85 -2.48
CA ASN A 43 6.58 -9.89 -1.27
C ASN A 43 7.89 -9.11 -1.43
N GLU A 44 8.56 -9.28 -2.57
CA GLU A 44 9.80 -8.57 -2.89
C GLU A 44 9.56 -7.06 -3.06
N ALA A 45 8.44 -6.68 -3.69
CA ALA A 45 8.11 -5.26 -3.91
C ALA A 45 7.92 -4.48 -2.61
N ILE A 46 7.40 -5.10 -1.55
CA ILE A 46 7.04 -4.41 -0.30
C ILE A 46 8.09 -4.53 0.82
N GLU A 47 9.13 -5.35 0.63
CA GLU A 47 10.10 -5.69 1.68
C GLU A 47 10.79 -4.43 2.25
N GLY A 48 10.69 -4.26 3.58
CA GLY A 48 11.32 -3.15 4.30
C GLY A 48 10.71 -1.76 4.07
N ARG A 49 9.63 -1.65 3.28
CA ARG A 49 9.03 -0.34 2.93
C ARG A 49 7.89 0.07 3.86
N ILE A 50 7.13 -0.89 4.40
CA ILE A 50 5.92 -0.66 5.21
C ILE A 50 6.20 0.30 6.39
N GLU A 51 7.31 0.11 7.10
CA GLU A 51 7.63 0.87 8.30
C GLU A 51 7.79 2.38 8.05
N VAL A 52 8.27 2.72 6.85
CA VAL A 52 8.49 4.08 6.39
C VAL A 52 7.22 4.65 5.77
N LEU A 53 6.58 3.90 4.86
CA LEU A 53 5.40 4.34 4.11
C LEU A 53 4.20 4.64 5.02
N PHE A 54 4.02 3.86 6.10
CA PHE A 54 2.91 4.04 7.05
C PHE A 54 3.31 4.87 8.29
N LYS A 55 4.48 5.52 8.26
CA LYS A 55 4.90 6.41 9.35
C LYS A 55 4.13 7.73 9.25
N LYS A 56 3.55 8.20 10.36
CA LYS A 56 2.74 9.43 10.40
C LYS A 56 3.42 10.64 9.77
N GLU A 57 4.70 10.85 10.06
CA GLU A 57 5.45 11.99 9.54
C GLU A 57 5.56 11.95 8.01
N PHE A 58 5.71 10.77 7.43
CA PHE A 58 5.73 10.60 5.98
C PHE A 58 4.34 10.79 5.36
N LEU A 59 3.29 10.24 6.00
CA LEU A 59 1.90 10.41 5.58
C LEU A 59 1.45 11.89 5.60
N LEU A 60 1.93 12.67 6.58
CA LEU A 60 1.68 14.11 6.63
C LEU A 60 2.32 14.84 5.44
N ILE A 61 3.49 14.43 4.99
CA ILE A 61 4.11 14.96 3.75
C ILE A 61 3.25 14.60 2.55
N LEU A 62 2.82 13.34 2.42
CA LEU A 62 1.95 12.93 1.30
C LEU A 62 0.64 13.74 1.27
N ARG A 63 0.05 14.04 2.42
CA ARG A 63 -1.16 14.87 2.51
C ARG A 63 -1.00 16.27 1.91
N GLU A 64 0.19 16.85 1.92
CA GLU A 64 0.43 18.16 1.28
C GLU A 64 0.31 18.09 -0.25
N HIS A 65 0.42 16.90 -0.83
CA HIS A 65 0.47 16.65 -2.27
C HIS A 65 -0.71 15.84 -2.81
N TYR A 66 -1.40 15.08 -1.95
CA TYR A 66 -2.50 14.18 -2.30
C TYR A 66 -3.74 14.45 -1.45
N VAL A 67 -4.90 14.01 -1.92
CA VAL A 67 -6.20 14.21 -1.24
C VAL A 67 -6.34 13.21 -0.07
N ILE A 68 -5.46 13.35 0.93
CA ILE A 68 -5.45 12.54 2.16
C ILE A 68 -5.98 13.40 3.30
N SER A 69 -7.08 12.98 3.93
CA SER A 69 -7.64 13.66 5.10
C SER A 69 -6.77 13.40 6.35
N ASN A 70 -6.90 14.23 7.39
CA ASN A 70 -6.23 13.93 8.67
C ASN A 70 -6.69 12.58 9.23
N ASP A 71 -7.99 12.29 9.11
CA ASP A 71 -8.58 11.04 9.57
C ASP A 71 -7.96 9.85 8.83
N LEU A 72 -7.74 9.98 7.52
CA LEU A 72 -7.08 8.96 6.71
C LEU A 72 -5.62 8.76 7.10
N VAL A 73 -4.89 9.84 7.44
CA VAL A 73 -3.53 9.72 8.01
C VAL A 73 -3.54 8.87 9.27
N TYR A 74 -4.49 9.09 10.18
CA TYR A 74 -4.61 8.28 11.41
C TYR A 74 -5.00 6.83 11.11
N LYS A 75 -5.92 6.59 10.17
CA LYS A 75 -6.31 5.23 9.76
C LYS A 75 -5.10 4.48 9.19
N LEU A 76 -4.34 5.09 8.28
CA LEU A 76 -3.13 4.52 7.70
C LEU A 76 -2.06 4.26 8.77
N GLU A 77 -1.76 5.23 9.63
CA GLU A 77 -0.80 5.07 10.73
C GLU A 77 -1.18 3.88 11.63
N SER A 78 -2.47 3.76 11.97
CA SER A 78 -2.98 2.69 12.84
C SER A 78 -2.79 1.29 12.25
N LEU A 79 -2.72 1.17 10.92
CA LEU A 79 -2.49 -0.11 10.25
C LEU A 79 -1.03 -0.55 10.30
N LYS A 80 -0.08 0.36 10.55
CA LYS A 80 1.35 0.08 10.44
C LYS A 80 1.75 -1.21 11.15
N ASN A 81 1.42 -1.34 12.44
CA ASN A 81 1.82 -2.51 13.23
C ASN A 81 1.10 -3.78 12.79
N ASP A 82 -0.18 -3.68 12.41
CA ASP A 82 -0.94 -4.82 11.90
C ASP A 82 -0.32 -5.36 10.61
N ILE A 83 0.09 -4.47 9.70
CA ILE A 83 0.71 -4.84 8.41
C ILE A 83 2.14 -5.38 8.61
N VAL A 84 2.96 -4.75 9.47
CA VAL A 84 4.31 -5.24 9.78
C VAL A 84 4.25 -6.65 10.37
N ASN A 85 3.40 -6.87 11.38
CA ASN A 85 3.23 -8.19 11.99
C ASN A 85 2.75 -9.24 10.97
N LEU A 86 1.84 -8.84 10.08
CA LEU A 86 1.37 -9.69 9.01
C LEU A 86 2.51 -10.08 8.07
N TYR A 87 3.32 -9.10 7.63
CA TYR A 87 4.48 -9.29 6.76
C TYR A 87 5.49 -10.26 7.37
N GLU A 88 5.94 -9.99 8.61
CA GLU A 88 6.89 -10.82 9.35
C GLU A 88 6.38 -12.26 9.58
N SER A 89 5.06 -12.45 9.58
CA SER A 89 4.40 -13.74 9.78
C SER A 89 4.13 -14.52 8.48
N ASN A 90 4.81 -14.19 7.38
CA ASN A 90 4.56 -14.75 6.05
C ASN A 90 3.15 -14.41 5.54
N TRP A 91 2.95 -13.12 5.28
CA TRP A 91 1.65 -12.54 4.93
C TRP A 91 0.89 -13.25 3.82
N MET A 92 1.56 -13.75 2.77
CA MET A 92 0.91 -14.47 1.67
C MET A 92 0.11 -15.66 2.17
N LYS A 93 0.70 -16.45 3.07
CA LYS A 93 0.03 -17.60 3.67
C LYS A 93 -1.10 -17.12 4.59
N LYS A 94 -0.85 -16.09 5.40
CA LYS A 94 -1.80 -15.54 6.37
C LYS A 94 -3.04 -14.92 5.71
N LEU A 95 -2.88 -14.19 4.61
CA LEU A 95 -3.97 -13.56 3.87
C LEU A 95 -4.91 -14.58 3.19
N LEU A 96 -4.45 -15.83 3.03
CA LEU A 96 -5.24 -16.97 2.56
C LEU A 96 -5.89 -17.77 3.70
N GLU A 97 -5.51 -17.53 4.96
CA GLU A 97 -6.11 -18.18 6.12
C GLU A 97 -7.48 -17.57 6.43
N ASN A 98 -8.44 -18.41 6.85
CA ASN A 98 -9.74 -17.95 7.32
C ASN A 98 -9.64 -17.53 8.80
N ASP A 99 -8.90 -16.45 9.07
CA ASP A 99 -8.61 -15.93 10.39
C ASP A 99 -9.34 -14.59 10.65
N GLN A 100 -9.87 -14.41 11.86
CA GLN A 100 -10.67 -13.22 12.21
C GLN A 100 -9.86 -11.92 12.20
N GLN A 101 -8.60 -11.96 12.64
CA GLN A 101 -7.73 -10.78 12.62
C GLN A 101 -7.42 -10.37 11.18
N ILE A 102 -7.22 -11.36 10.30
CA ILE A 102 -7.04 -11.11 8.87
C ILE A 102 -8.28 -10.46 8.26
N HIS A 103 -9.48 -10.99 8.51
CA HIS A 103 -10.73 -10.38 8.03
C HIS A 103 -10.89 -8.93 8.47
N PHE A 104 -10.55 -8.62 9.72
CA PHE A 104 -10.60 -7.25 10.22
C PHE A 104 -9.60 -6.34 9.50
N LEU A 105 -8.38 -6.84 9.26
CA LEU A 105 -7.36 -6.11 8.52
C LEU A 105 -7.77 -5.87 7.05
N LYS A 106 -8.35 -6.87 6.37
CA LYS A 106 -8.92 -6.71 5.02
C LYS A 106 -9.99 -5.63 5.01
N SER A 107 -10.94 -5.69 5.95
CA SER A 107 -12.02 -4.70 6.05
C SER A 107 -11.50 -3.27 6.23
N LYS A 108 -10.46 -3.06 7.05
CA LYS A 108 -9.85 -1.74 7.21
C LYS A 108 -9.19 -1.26 5.93
N ALA A 109 -8.43 -2.13 5.25
CA ALA A 109 -7.78 -1.79 3.99
C ALA A 109 -8.82 -1.38 2.94
N SER A 110 -9.93 -2.13 2.84
CA SER A 110 -11.04 -1.81 1.95
C SER A 110 -11.70 -0.47 2.24
N GLU A 111 -11.95 -0.16 3.51
CA GLU A 111 -12.54 1.13 3.90
C GLU A 111 -11.65 2.30 3.47
N ILE A 112 -10.33 2.17 3.65
CA ILE A 112 -9.35 3.19 3.25
C ILE A 112 -9.32 3.34 1.72
N LEU A 113 -9.33 2.24 0.97
CA LEU A 113 -9.37 2.29 -0.50
C LEU A 113 -10.64 2.97 -1.01
N LEU A 114 -11.79 2.69 -0.39
CA LEU A 114 -13.05 3.35 -0.71
C LEU A 114 -13.03 4.85 -0.41
N GLU A 115 -12.46 5.27 0.73
CA GLU A 115 -12.30 6.69 1.07
C GLU A 115 -11.38 7.42 0.07
N LEU A 116 -10.35 6.73 -0.42
CA LEU A 116 -9.45 7.19 -1.49
C LEU A 116 -10.08 7.13 -2.89
N LYS A 117 -11.29 6.58 -3.03
CA LYS A 117 -11.98 6.34 -4.31
C LYS A 117 -11.16 5.46 -5.27
N ILE A 118 -10.41 4.51 -4.72
CA ILE A 118 -9.71 3.46 -5.47
C ILE A 118 -10.64 2.25 -5.57
N GLU A 119 -10.89 1.76 -6.79
CA GLU A 119 -11.67 0.55 -6.99
C GLU A 119 -10.84 -0.71 -6.69
N GLU A 120 -11.38 -1.61 -5.86
CA GLU A 120 -10.77 -2.89 -5.48
C GLU A 120 -10.86 -3.98 -6.57
N ASN A 121 -10.49 -3.64 -7.80
CA ASN A 121 -10.79 -4.54 -8.93
C ASN A 121 -9.56 -5.22 -9.53
N ASP A 122 -8.32 -4.75 -9.29
CA ASP A 122 -7.13 -5.40 -9.84
C ASP A 122 -5.80 -4.97 -9.17
N ALA A 123 -5.17 -5.85 -8.40
CA ALA A 123 -3.83 -5.59 -7.84
C ALA A 123 -2.76 -5.44 -8.95
N LYS A 124 -2.98 -6.07 -10.11
CA LYS A 124 -2.03 -6.00 -11.24
C LYS A 124 -1.92 -4.59 -11.81
N LYS A 125 -2.94 -3.73 -11.69
CA LYS A 125 -2.86 -2.33 -12.14
C LYS A 125 -1.82 -1.51 -11.36
N TYR A 126 -1.44 -1.97 -10.18
CA TYR A 126 -0.54 -1.26 -9.28
C TYR A 126 0.79 -2.01 -9.05
N SER A 127 1.04 -3.12 -9.76
CA SER A 127 2.35 -3.79 -9.74
C SER A 127 3.41 -2.89 -10.38
N GLU A 128 4.68 -3.03 -9.97
CA GLU A 128 5.79 -2.20 -10.45
C GLU A 128 5.87 -2.12 -12.00
N ASP A 129 5.50 -3.20 -12.70
CA ASP A 129 5.43 -3.25 -14.17
C ASP A 129 4.46 -2.24 -14.81
N ASN A 130 3.44 -1.79 -14.06
CA ASN A 130 2.44 -0.81 -14.50
C ASN A 130 2.60 0.56 -13.84
N LEU A 131 3.47 0.68 -12.83
CA LEU A 131 3.92 1.96 -12.29
C LEU A 131 4.87 2.57 -13.33
N VAL A 132 4.31 3.27 -14.33
CA VAL A 132 5.10 3.94 -15.37
C VAL A 132 5.91 5.09 -14.75
N ILE A 133 7.09 4.76 -14.25
CA ILE A 133 8.11 5.73 -13.91
C ILE A 133 8.93 5.97 -15.17
N ASN A 134 8.49 6.93 -15.99
CA ASN A 134 9.41 7.54 -16.94
C ASN A 134 10.40 8.40 -16.15
N TRP A 135 11.58 7.83 -15.88
CA TRP A 135 12.70 8.49 -15.21
C TRP A 135 13.10 9.77 -15.94
#